data_AF-A0A432V9P4-F1
#
_entry.id   AF-A0A432V9P4-F1
#
_cell.length_a   1.000
_cell.length_b   1.000
_cell.length_c   1.000
_cell.angle_alpha   90.00
_cell.angle_beta   90.00
_cell.angle_gamma   90.00
#
_symmetry.space_group_name_H-M   'P 1'
#
loop_
_entity.id
_entity.type
_entity.pdbx_description
1 polymer ?
#
loop_
_entity_poly.entity_id
_entity_poly.type
_entity_poly.pdbx_seq_one_letter_code
_entity_poly.pdbx_strand_id
1 'polypeptide(L)'
;MPDNGKSGFSSPPRLRKRVDFLAVRRGEKRRGRFFLMEVLDRGDDKSPRVGFTVTKKVGNAVVRNRVRRRLKEAVRTHAAGDMTPGKDYVIVGREEILDIAFDQLAVELSRRIRGTR
;
A
#
# COMPACT_ATOMS: atom_id res chain seq x y z
N MET A 1 13.71 10.75 -33.03
CA MET A 1 14.76 10.28 -32.11
C MET A 1 14.09 9.94 -30.79
N PRO A 2 14.22 8.70 -30.31
CA PRO A 2 13.44 8.19 -29.18
C PRO A 2 14.09 8.63 -27.86
N ASP A 3 13.32 9.02 -26.85
CA ASP A 3 13.82 9.02 -25.49
C ASP A 3 12.98 8.12 -24.60
N ASN A 4 13.74 7.23 -23.97
CA ASN A 4 13.32 6.09 -23.18
C ASN A 4 12.88 6.58 -21.80
N GLY A 5 11.66 6.27 -21.42
CA GLY A 5 11.19 6.57 -20.09
C GLY A 5 10.01 5.73 -19.68
N LYS A 6 10.09 4.40 -19.85
CA LYS A 6 9.33 3.55 -18.94
C LYS A 6 9.86 3.89 -17.55
N SER A 7 9.14 4.75 -16.82
CA SER A 7 9.35 4.97 -15.40
C SER A 7 9.24 3.59 -14.75
N GLY A 8 10.40 2.95 -14.57
CA GLY A 8 10.48 1.63 -13.99
C GLY A 8 9.69 1.66 -12.69
N PHE A 9 8.85 0.65 -12.49
CA PHE A 9 8.08 0.47 -11.27
C PHE A 9 9.04 0.32 -10.08
N SER A 10 9.60 1.44 -9.62
CA SER A 10 10.49 1.51 -8.49
C SER A 10 9.62 1.47 -7.25
N SER A 11 9.98 0.60 -6.31
CA SER A 11 9.24 0.49 -5.06
C SER A 11 9.26 1.83 -4.34
N PRO A 12 8.09 2.37 -3.92
CA PRO A 12 8.05 3.63 -3.21
C PRO A 12 8.84 3.52 -1.90
N PRO A 13 9.50 4.62 -1.47
CA PRO A 13 10.18 4.66 -0.18
C PRO A 13 9.29 4.15 0.95
N ARG A 14 9.87 3.34 1.84
CA ARG A 14 9.11 2.75 2.95
C ARG A 14 8.94 3.73 4.10
N LEU A 15 7.74 3.75 4.66
CA LEU A 15 7.44 4.41 5.93
C LEU A 15 8.04 3.57 7.08
N ARG A 16 8.89 4.17 7.91
CA ARG A 16 9.67 3.46 8.94
C ARG A 16 9.41 3.94 10.37
N LYS A 17 9.20 5.25 10.57
CA LYS A 17 9.10 5.81 11.92
C LYS A 17 7.70 5.62 12.49
N ARG A 18 7.63 5.23 13.77
CA ARG A 18 6.35 5.06 14.49
C ARG A 18 5.48 6.31 14.43
N VAL A 19 6.09 7.50 14.56
CA VAL A 19 5.38 8.78 14.51
C VAL A 19 4.66 8.98 13.18
N ASP A 20 5.26 8.56 12.07
CA ASP A 20 4.63 8.63 10.75
C ASP A 20 3.44 7.68 10.68
N PHE A 21 3.57 6.44 11.16
CA PHE A 21 2.44 5.49 11.21
C PHE A 21 1.27 6.01 12.04
N LEU A 22 1.54 6.73 13.13
CA LEU A 22 0.50 7.34 13.96
C LEU A 22 -0.14 8.55 13.27
N ALA A 23 0.66 9.36 12.57
CA ALA A 23 0.16 10.51 11.82
C ALA A 23 -0.82 10.06 10.73
N VAL A 24 -0.50 8.98 9.99
CA VAL A 24 -1.34 8.49 8.89
C VAL A 24 -2.74 8.07 9.34
N ARG A 25 -2.90 7.59 10.58
CA ARG A 25 -4.21 7.21 11.15
C ARG A 25 -5.21 8.36 11.27
N ARG A 26 -4.72 9.61 11.24
CA ARG A 26 -5.53 10.83 11.25
C ARG A 26 -6.02 11.23 9.85
N GLY A 27 -5.48 10.61 8.81
CA GLY A 27 -5.85 10.86 7.43
C GLY A 27 -7.11 10.11 6.98
N GLU A 28 -7.32 10.10 5.66
CA GLU A 28 -8.42 9.43 5.00
C GLU A 28 -8.36 7.91 5.22
N LYS A 29 -9.52 7.27 5.37
CA LYS A 29 -9.65 5.82 5.54
C LYS A 29 -10.47 5.20 4.43
N ARG A 30 -9.84 4.33 3.64
CA ARG A 30 -10.47 3.55 2.57
C ARG A 30 -10.58 2.09 3.02
N ARG A 31 -11.79 1.69 3.39
CA ARG A 31 -12.08 0.34 3.90
C ARG A 31 -12.36 -0.61 2.74
N GLY A 32 -11.67 -1.74 2.70
CA GLY A 32 -11.96 -2.84 1.79
C GLY A 32 -12.09 -4.17 2.53
N ARG A 33 -12.55 -5.19 1.81
CA ARG A 33 -12.65 -6.57 2.33
C ARG A 33 -11.29 -7.11 2.78
N PHE A 34 -10.25 -6.87 1.98
CA PHE A 34 -8.92 -7.48 2.16
C PHE A 34 -7.96 -6.63 2.99
N PHE A 35 -8.14 -5.32 2.99
CA PHE A 35 -7.28 -4.38 3.70
C PHE A 35 -8.02 -3.09 4.05
N LEU A 36 -7.52 -2.41 5.08
CA LEU A 36 -7.79 -0.99 5.30
C LEU A 36 -6.60 -0.20 4.73
N MET A 37 -6.87 0.85 3.97
CA MET A 37 -5.87 1.80 3.53
C MET A 37 -6.10 3.14 4.22
N GLU A 38 -5.07 3.61 4.91
CA GLU A 38 -5.04 4.92 5.53
C GLU A 38 -4.12 5.82 4.69
N VAL A 39 -4.58 7.03 4.36
CA VAL A 39 -3.85 7.96 3.48
C VAL A 39 -3.76 9.32 4.14
N LEU A 40 -2.55 9.84 4.27
CA LEU A 40 -2.29 11.19 4.76
C LEU A 40 -1.64 12.02 3.68
N ASP A 41 -2.22 13.18 3.41
CA ASP A 41 -1.56 14.24 2.65
C ASP A 41 -0.57 14.98 3.55
N ARG A 42 0.71 14.99 3.16
CA ARG A 42 1.76 15.69 3.90
C ARG A 42 1.86 17.17 3.52
N GLY A 43 1.20 17.61 2.44
CA GLY A 43 1.34 18.95 1.90
C GLY A 43 2.72 19.25 1.33
N ASP A 44 3.45 18.22 0.89
CA ASP A 44 4.73 18.35 0.18
C ASP A 44 4.65 17.64 -1.19
N ASP A 45 5.60 17.87 -2.10
CA ASP A 45 5.65 17.20 -3.40
C ASP A 45 6.66 16.04 -3.44
N LYS A 46 7.08 15.54 -2.27
CA LYS A 46 8.09 14.46 -2.20
C LYS A 46 7.48 13.14 -2.60
N SER A 47 8.33 12.18 -2.97
CA SER A 47 7.91 10.83 -3.36
C SER A 47 6.92 10.23 -2.36
N PRO A 48 5.90 9.48 -2.84
CA PRO A 48 4.96 8.81 -1.95
C PRO A 48 5.69 7.79 -1.08
N ARG A 49 5.17 7.55 0.13
CA ARG A 49 5.73 6.55 1.06
C ARG A 49 4.69 5.51 1.43
N VAL A 50 5.13 4.26 1.63
CA VAL A 50 4.23 3.16 2.00
C VAL A 50 4.66 2.41 3.26
N GLY A 51 3.71 2.21 4.16
CA GLY A 51 3.80 1.36 5.34
C GLY A 51 2.86 0.16 5.23
N PHE A 52 3.28 -0.98 5.78
CA PHE A 52 2.46 -2.19 5.82
C PHE A 52 2.29 -2.63 7.26
N THR A 53 1.04 -2.81 7.68
CA THR A 53 0.68 -3.35 8.99
C THR A 53 -0.09 -4.64 8.82
N VAL A 54 0.23 -5.66 9.61
CA VAL A 54 -0.59 -6.87 9.73
C VAL A 54 -0.75 -7.11 11.22
N THR A 55 -1.99 -7.10 11.70
CA THR A 55 -2.26 -7.15 13.14
C THR A 55 -1.96 -8.53 13.72
N LYS A 56 -1.80 -8.62 15.04
CA LYS A 56 -1.63 -9.91 15.73
C LYS A 56 -2.86 -10.83 15.60
N LYS A 57 -4.02 -10.31 15.20
CA LYS A 57 -5.25 -11.08 14.99
C LYS A 57 -5.20 -11.94 13.72
N VAL A 58 -4.31 -11.63 12.79
CA VAL A 58 -4.15 -12.36 11.52
C VAL A 58 -3.20 -13.53 11.74
N GLY A 59 -3.73 -14.68 12.13
CA GLY A 59 -3.00 -15.94 12.28
C GLY A 59 -1.63 -15.87 12.99
N ASN A 60 -0.78 -16.83 12.68
CA ASN A 60 0.57 -16.93 13.23
C ASN A 60 1.59 -16.04 12.46
N ALA A 61 2.87 -16.07 12.87
CA ALA A 61 3.92 -15.29 12.21
C ALA A 61 4.08 -15.60 10.71
N VAL A 62 3.88 -16.85 10.29
CA VAL A 62 3.98 -17.29 8.90
C VAL A 62 2.84 -16.68 8.07
N VAL A 63 1.61 -16.75 8.57
CA VAL A 63 0.42 -16.13 7.96
C VAL A 63 0.64 -14.63 7.77
N ARG A 64 1.06 -13.92 8.82
CA ARG A 64 1.33 -12.46 8.74
C ARG A 64 2.43 -12.10 7.75
N ASN A 65 3.49 -12.90 7.70
CA ASN A 65 4.58 -12.69 6.76
C ASN A 65 4.13 -12.94 5.32
N ARG A 66 3.28 -13.94 5.08
CA ARG A 66 2.72 -14.22 3.75
C ARG A 66 1.81 -13.08 3.29
N VAL A 67 0.92 -12.58 4.14
CA VAL A 67 0.08 -11.40 3.86
C VAL A 67 0.95 -10.18 3.54
N ARG A 68 1.96 -9.90 4.37
CA ARG A 68 2.88 -8.77 4.16
C ARG A 68 3.66 -8.89 2.85
N ARG A 69 4.13 -10.09 2.49
CA ARG A 69 4.83 -10.35 1.23
C ARG A 69 3.90 -10.11 0.03
N ARG A 70 2.68 -10.66 0.03
CA ARG A 70 1.70 -10.44 -1.04
C ARG A 70 1.40 -8.95 -1.25
N LEU A 71 1.19 -8.18 -0.18
CA LEU A 71 0.93 -6.74 -0.28
C LEU A 71 2.12 -5.95 -0.83
N LYS A 72 3.34 -6.27 -0.40
CA LYS A 72 4.56 -5.62 -0.91
C LYS A 72 4.73 -5.85 -2.40
N GLU A 73 4.56 -7.10 -2.85
CA GLU A 73 4.68 -7.43 -4.26
C GLU A 73 3.58 -6.75 -5.09
N ALA A 74 2.33 -6.76 -4.63
CA ALA A 74 1.24 -6.09 -5.33
C ALA A 74 1.45 -4.57 -5.46
N VAL A 75 1.98 -3.92 -4.42
CA VAL A 75 2.37 -2.49 -4.50
C VAL A 75 3.52 -2.31 -5.48
N ARG A 76 4.56 -3.14 -5.40
CA ARG A 76 5.74 -3.03 -6.27
C ARG A 76 5.39 -3.19 -7.75
N THR A 77 4.54 -4.15 -8.11
CA THR A 77 4.32 -4.50 -9.52
C THR A 77 3.18 -3.74 -10.20
N HIS A 78 2.22 -3.20 -9.44
CA HIS A 78 1.05 -2.53 -10.01
C HIS A 78 0.82 -1.14 -9.42
N ALA A 79 0.77 -1.06 -8.09
CA ALA A 79 0.13 0.07 -7.45
C ALA A 79 1.08 1.25 -7.18
N ALA A 80 2.40 1.06 -7.30
CA ALA A 80 3.39 2.12 -7.10
C ALA A 80 3.18 3.31 -8.05
N GLY A 81 2.80 3.05 -9.31
CA GLY A 81 2.53 4.10 -10.31
C GLY A 81 1.26 4.90 -10.05
N ASP A 82 0.31 4.35 -9.28
CA ASP A 82 -0.94 5.04 -8.93
C ASP A 82 -0.78 5.97 -7.71
N MET A 83 0.35 5.89 -6.98
CA MET A 83 0.54 6.66 -5.75
C MET A 83 0.85 8.13 -6.05
N THR A 84 0.02 9.03 -5.50
CA THR A 84 0.25 10.47 -5.59
C THR A 84 1.46 10.90 -4.75
N PRO A 85 2.38 11.74 -5.29
CA PRO A 85 3.36 12.47 -4.50
C PRO A 85 2.73 13.21 -3.32
N GLY A 86 3.52 13.49 -2.29
CA GLY A 86 3.04 14.15 -1.08
C GLY A 86 2.28 13.26 -0.11
N LYS A 87 1.92 12.03 -0.50
CA LYS A 87 1.08 11.17 0.33
C LYS A 87 1.83 10.04 1.02
N ASP A 88 1.40 9.76 2.24
CA ASP A 88 1.75 8.57 3.01
C ASP A 88 0.59 7.58 2.98
N TYR A 89 0.91 6.33 2.64
CA TYR A 89 -0.04 5.24 2.60
C TYR A 89 0.30 4.21 3.67
N VAL A 90 -0.65 3.84 4.53
CA VAL A 90 -0.53 2.68 5.42
C VAL A 90 -1.58 1.66 5.04
N ILE A 91 -1.12 0.47 4.64
CA ILE A 91 -1.98 -0.65 4.24
C ILE A 91 -2.01 -1.65 5.39
N VAL A 92 -3.18 -1.79 6.00
CA VAL A 92 -3.46 -2.74 7.07
C VAL A 92 -4.07 -4.00 6.46
N GLY A 93 -3.24 -5.02 6.25
CA GLY A 93 -3.64 -6.29 5.65
C GLY A 93 -4.45 -7.17 6.60
N ARG A 94 -5.44 -7.87 6.03
CA ARG A 94 -6.24 -8.88 6.71
C ARG A 94 -5.92 -10.29 6.18
N GLU A 95 -6.51 -11.31 6.78
CA GLU A 95 -6.23 -12.70 6.45
C GLU A 95 -6.79 -13.11 5.08
N GLU A 96 -7.91 -12.52 4.67
CA GLU A 96 -8.62 -12.76 3.41
C GLU A 96 -7.77 -12.47 2.17
N ILE A 97 -6.63 -11.76 2.33
CA ILE A 97 -5.61 -11.57 1.28
C ILE A 97 -5.03 -12.90 0.78
N LEU A 98 -5.05 -13.93 1.62
CA LEU A 98 -4.52 -15.25 1.28
C LEU A 98 -5.44 -16.02 0.32
N ASP A 99 -6.73 -15.71 0.30
CA ASP A 99 -7.75 -16.44 -0.46
C ASP A 99 -8.05 -15.82 -1.82
N ILE A 100 -7.61 -14.58 -2.06
CA ILE A 100 -7.78 -13.87 -3.33
C ILE A 100 -6.59 -14.11 -4.26
N ALA A 101 -6.86 -14.27 -5.56
CA ALA A 101 -5.83 -14.34 -6.60
C ALA A 101 -4.96 -13.06 -6.63
N PHE A 102 -3.68 -13.18 -7.02
CA PHE A 102 -2.72 -12.09 -6.87
C PHE A 102 -3.03 -10.90 -7.79
N ASP A 103 -3.43 -11.17 -9.02
CA ASP A 103 -3.92 -10.19 -10.00
C ASP A 103 -5.12 -9.40 -9.47
N GLN A 104 -6.08 -10.08 -8.85
CA GLN A 104 -7.26 -9.46 -8.26
C GLN A 104 -6.89 -8.58 -7.06
N LEU A 105 -5.96 -9.05 -6.21
CA LEU A 105 -5.42 -8.23 -5.11
C LEU A 105 -4.76 -6.96 -5.64
N ALA A 106 -3.96 -7.06 -6.71
CA ALA A 106 -3.27 -5.94 -7.30
C ALA A 106 -4.25 -4.91 -7.90
N VAL A 107 -5.27 -5.37 -8.63
CA VAL A 107 -6.34 -4.52 -9.17
C VAL A 107 -7.08 -3.79 -8.06
N GLU A 108 -7.46 -4.50 -6.99
CA GLU A 108 -8.15 -3.89 -5.84
C GLU A 108 -7.26 -2.83 -5.16
N LEU A 109 -5.97 -3.12 -5.00
CA LEU A 109 -5.02 -2.19 -4.39
C LEU A 109 -4.85 -0.92 -5.24
N SER A 110 -4.68 -1.09 -6.55
CA SER A 110 -4.61 -0.01 -7.54
C SER A 110 -5.87 0.87 -7.52
N ARG A 111 -7.06 0.27 -7.55
CA ARG A 111 -8.35 1.00 -7.42
C ARG A 111 -8.42 1.81 -6.14
N ARG A 112 -8.00 1.24 -5.00
CA ARG A 112 -8.08 1.95 -3.72
C ARG A 112 -7.02 3.03 -3.58
N ILE A 113 -5.85 2.92 -4.19
CA ILE A 113 -4.85 4.01 -4.18
C ILE A 113 -5.36 5.22 -4.96
N ARG A 114 -6.01 5.02 -6.11
CA ARG A 114 -6.61 6.11 -6.88
C ARG A 114 -7.76 6.83 -6.18
N GLY A 115 -8.25 6.28 -5.06
CA GLY A 115 -9.36 6.86 -4.31
C GLY A 115 -10.73 6.62 -4.93
N THR A 116 -10.82 5.70 -5.89
CA THR A 116 -12.11 5.28 -6.44
C THR A 116 -12.84 4.45 -5.38
N ARG A 117 -14.00 4.95 -4.93
CA ARG A 117 -14.95 4.23 -4.05
C ARG A 117 -15.43 2.95 -4.71
#